data_AF-A0A1V5QWF4-F1
#
_entry.id   AF-A0A1V5QWF4-F1
#
_cell.length_a   1.000
_cell.length_b   1.000
_cell.length_c   1.000
_cell.angle_alpha   90.00
_cell.angle_beta   90.00
_cell.angle_gamma   90.00
#
_symmetry.space_group_name_H-M   'P 1'
#
loop_
_entity.id
_entity.type
_entity.pdbx_description
1 polymer ?
#
loop_
_entity_poly.entity_id
_entity_poly.type
_entity_poly.pdbx_seq_one_letter_code
_entity_poly.pdbx_strand_id
1 'polypeptide(L)' 'MRCTIDHPASSYGQPVILADDGSVMDYAPGIKAARAKLGLTAAQLAEKLGVSERTVNGWEQGRMPKTAGLNMLGKLLRRA' A
#
# COMPACT_ATOMS: atom_id res chain seq x y z
N MET A 1 -6.27 8.27 4.44
CA MET A 1 -5.18 7.31 4.24
C MET A 1 -4.78 7.44 2.80
N ARG A 2 -3.50 7.69 2.55
CA ARG A 2 -3.00 8.09 1.23
C ARG A 2 -1.68 7.39 0.98
N CYS A 3 -1.48 6.86 -0.23
CA CYS A 3 -0.17 6.38 -0.67
C CYS A 3 0.36 7.34 -1.75
N THR A 4 1.51 7.95 -1.54
CA THR A 4 1.97 9.10 -2.35
C THR A 4 3.49 9.20 -2.42
N ILE A 5 4.02 9.67 -3.55
CA ILE A 5 5.43 10.08 -3.70
C ILE A 5 5.67 11.53 -3.31
N ASP A 6 4.61 12.33 -3.24
CA ASP A 6 4.60 13.74 -2.85
C ASP A 6 4.56 13.84 -1.33
N HIS A 7 5.71 13.56 -0.69
CA HIS A 7 5.93 13.64 0.75
C HIS A 7 7.44 13.66 1.04
N PRO A 8 7.96 14.44 2.01
CA PRO A 8 9.41 14.50 2.30
C PRO A 8 10.07 13.15 2.67
N ALA A 9 9.30 12.22 3.23
CA ALA A 9 9.77 10.87 3.56
C ALA A 9 9.79 9.90 2.35
N SER A 10 9.24 10.32 1.20
CA SER A 10 9.40 9.59 -0.06
C SER A 10 10.83 9.74 -0.55
N SER A 11 11.48 8.63 -0.87
CA SER A 11 12.87 8.62 -1.33
C SER A 11 12.99 7.79 -2.61
N TYR A 12 13.80 8.25 -3.58
CA TYR A 12 14.00 7.57 -4.87
C TYR A 12 12.70 7.17 -5.60
N GLY A 13 11.64 7.97 -5.43
CA GLY A 13 10.32 7.68 -6.02
C GLY A 13 9.57 6.51 -5.38
N GLN A 14 9.98 6.04 -4.20
CA GLN A 14 9.19 5.09 -3.41
C GLN A 14 8.05 5.79 -2.67
N PRO A 15 6.77 5.47 -2.99
CA PRO A 15 5.65 6.07 -2.30
C PRO A 15 5.64 5.73 -0.82
N VAL A 16 5.29 6.69 0.03
CA VAL A 16 5.01 6.44 1.45
C VAL A 16 3.53 6.20 1.66
N ILE A 17 3.20 5.41 2.69
CA ILE A 17 1.83 5.21 3.14
C ILE A 17 1.58 6.14 4.33
N LEU A 18 0.57 6.98 4.21
CA LEU A 18 0.13 7.92 5.24
C LEU A 18 -1.18 7.42 5.84
N ALA A 19 -1.25 7.36 7.17
CA ALA A 19 -2.48 7.11 7.91
C ALA A 19 -3.49 8.27 7.74
N ASP A 20 -4.66 8.17 8.35
CA ASP A 20 -5.69 9.23 8.28
C ASP A 20 -5.26 10.52 9.02
N ASP A 21 -4.39 10.40 10.02
CA ASP A 21 -3.81 11.53 10.78
C ASP A 21 -2.57 12.16 10.11
N GLY A 22 -2.16 11.65 8.95
CA GLY A 22 -0.98 12.11 8.22
C GLY A 22 0.35 11.50 8.65
N SER A 23 0.37 10.62 9.67
CA SER A 23 1.59 9.93 10.07
C SER A 23 2.08 8.93 9.00
N VAL A 24 3.39 8.82 8.82
CA VAL A 24 4.01 7.85 7.91
C VAL A 24 3.98 6.46 8.55
N MET A 25 3.50 5.47 7.79
CA MET A 25 3.45 4.08 8.21
C MET A 25 4.53 3.25 7.52
N ASP A 26 5.03 2.24 8.23
CA ASP A 26 5.77 1.15 7.62
C ASP A 26 4.91 0.40 6.60
N TYR A 27 5.54 -0.17 5.58
CA TYR A 27 4.84 -0.79 4.47
C TYR A 27 3.95 -1.96 4.88
N ALA A 28 4.43 -2.85 5.75
CA ALA A 28 3.66 -4.03 6.16
C ALA A 28 2.35 -3.66 6.88
N PRO A 29 2.37 -2.90 8.00
CA PRO A 29 1.15 -2.46 8.65
C PRO A 29 0.33 -1.50 7.79
N GLY A 30 0.98 -0.65 6.98
CA GLY A 30 0.31 0.28 6.07
C GLY A 30 -0.48 -0.43 4.95
N ILE A 31 0.09 -1.45 4.30
CA ILE A 31 -0.62 -2.22 3.27
C ILE A 31 -1.80 -2.97 3.90
N LYS A 32 -1.60 -3.57 5.08
CA LYS A 32 -2.67 -4.27 5.81
C LYS A 32 -3.81 -3.32 6.20
N ALA A 33 -3.48 -2.13 6.70
CA ALA A 33 -4.47 -1.11 7.06
C ALA A 33 -5.21 -0.57 5.82
N ALA A 34 -4.50 -0.33 4.71
CA ALA A 34 -5.12 0.10 3.45
C ALA A 34 -6.09 -0.96 2.92
N ARG A 35 -5.70 -2.23 2.98
CA ARG A 35 -6.55 -3.35 2.61
C ARG A 35 -7.82 -3.43 3.45
N ALA A 36 -7.68 -3.31 4.77
CA ALA A 36 -8.80 -3.32 5.70
C ALA A 36 -9.75 -2.13 5.46
N LYS A 37 -9.21 -0.93 5.23
CA LYS A 37 -9.99 0.28 4.89
C LYS A 37 -10.82 0.10 3.61
N LEU A 38 -10.27 -0.61 2.63
CA LEU A 38 -10.96 -0.93 1.38
C LEU A 38 -11.94 -2.12 1.49
N GLY A 39 -12.02 -2.78 2.65
CA GLY A 39 -12.87 -3.95 2.86
C GLY A 39 -12.44 -5.19 2.05
N LEU A 40 -11.15 -5.30 1.70
CA LEU A 40 -10.65 -6.35 0.81
C LEU A 40 -9.96 -7.50 1.57
N THR A 41 -10.06 -8.71 1.01
CA THR A 41 -9.16 -9.82 1.36
C THR A 41 -7.80 -9.64 0.69
N ALA A 42 -6.77 -10.39 1.14
CA ALA A 42 -5.44 -10.33 0.52
C ALA A 42 -5.48 -10.72 -0.96
N ALA A 43 -6.28 -11.73 -1.31
CA ALA A 43 -6.51 -12.17 -2.68
C ALA A 43 -7.18 -11.07 -3.54
N GLN A 44 -8.23 -10.42 -3.02
CA GLN A 44 -8.91 -9.33 -3.74
C GLN A 44 -8.00 -8.11 -3.93
N LEU A 45 -7.19 -7.78 -2.92
CA LEU A 45 -6.19 -6.73 -3.09
C LEU A 45 -5.18 -7.11 -4.17
N ALA A 46 -4.66 -8.35 -4.14
CA ALA A 46 -3.70 -8.84 -5.12
C ALA A 46 -4.24 -8.76 -6.56
N GLU A 47 -5.50 -9.15 -6.76
CA GLU A 47 -6.19 -9.03 -8.04
C GLU A 47 -6.24 -7.58 -8.53
N LYS A 48 -6.65 -6.64 -7.67
CA LYS A 48 -6.70 -5.20 -8.03
C LYS A 48 -5.31 -4.60 -8.30
N LEU A 49 -4.27 -5.15 -7.68
CA LEU A 49 -2.88 -4.70 -7.86
C LEU A 49 -2.17 -5.42 -9.01
N GLY A 50 -2.77 -6.47 -9.59
CA GLY A 50 -2.16 -7.28 -10.66
C GLY A 50 -0.96 -8.12 -10.19
N VAL A 51 -1.00 -8.61 -8.94
CA VAL A 51 0.05 -9.46 -8.35
C VAL A 51 -0.54 -10.74 -7.75
N SER A 52 0.31 -11.68 -7.33
CA SER A 52 -0.15 -12.88 -6.62
C SER A 52 -0.55 -12.57 -5.16
N GLU A 53 -1.47 -13.33 -4.60
CA GLU A 53 -1.82 -13.24 -3.17
C GLU A 53 -0.59 -13.43 -2.27
N ARG A 54 0.29 -14.39 -2.63
CA ARG A 54 1.57 -14.62 -1.92
C ARG A 54 2.45 -13.37 -1.89
N THR A 55 2.40 -12.54 -2.94
CA THR A 55 3.13 -11.27 -2.99
C THR A 55 2.60 -10.30 -1.96
N VAL A 56 1.27 -10.12 -1.88
CA VAL A 56 0.62 -9.25 -0.89
C VAL A 56 0.87 -9.75 0.54
N ASN A 57 0.70 -11.06 0.78
CA ASN A 57 0.97 -11.66 2.08
C ASN A 57 2.43 -11.46 2.51
N GLY A 58 3.38 -11.59 1.58
CA GLY A 58 4.78 -11.29 1.84
C GLY A 58 4.98 -9.83 2.24
N TRP A 59 4.32 -8.89 1.56
CA TRP A 59 4.40 -7.46 1.92
C TRP A 59 3.84 -7.17 3.30
N GLU A 60 2.69 -7.74 3.65
CA GLU A 60 2.08 -7.61 4.98
C GLU A 60 2.91 -8.27 6.11
N GLN A 61 3.87 -9.13 5.74
CA GLN A 61 4.81 -9.78 6.66
C GLN A 61 6.20 -9.10 6.69
N GLY A 62 6.37 -7.96 6.01
CA GLY A 62 7.61 -7.18 6.05
C GLY A 62 8.51 -7.32 4.83
N ARG A 63 8.14 -8.12 3.82
CA ARG A 63 8.85 -8.10 2.54
C ARG A 63 8.68 -6.74 1.88
N MET A 64 9.77 -6.14 1.43
CA MET A 64 9.72 -4.83 0.77
C MET A 64 8.81 -4.85 -0.47
N PRO A 65 7.78 -3.99 -0.54
CA PRO A 65 6.93 -3.86 -1.72
C PRO A 65 7.65 -3.17 -2.88
N LYS A 66 7.23 -3.50 -4.10
CA LYS A 66 7.71 -2.80 -5.29
C LYS A 66 6.93 -1.50 -5.52
N THR A 67 7.59 -0.48 -6.05
CA THR A 67 7.02 0.84 -6.37
C THR A 67 5.71 0.74 -7.16
N ALA A 68 5.65 -0.16 -8.14
CA ALA A 68 4.45 -0.37 -8.96
C ALA A 68 3.22 -0.78 -8.13
N GLY A 69 3.40 -1.66 -7.13
CA GLY A 69 2.33 -2.09 -6.24
C GLY A 69 1.84 -0.95 -5.35
N LEU A 70 2.75 -0.13 -4.82
CA LEU A 70 2.42 1.03 -4.00
C LEU A 70 1.72 2.14 -4.80
N ASN A 71 2.15 2.36 -6.05
CA ASN A 71 1.48 3.29 -6.96
C ASN A 71 0.05 2.86 -7.27
N MET A 72 -0.17 1.56 -7.50
CA MET A 72 -1.52 1.01 -7.71
C MET A 72 -2.37 1.10 -6.44
N LEU A 73 -1.80 0.82 -5.26
CA LEU A 73 -2.46 1.02 -3.98
C LEU A 73 -2.89 2.48 -3.79
N GLY A 74 -2.03 3.45 -4.14
CA GLY A 74 -2.38 4.88 -4.11
C GLY A 74 -3.49 5.26 -5.08
N LYS A 75 -3.58 4.62 -6.25
CA LYS A 75 -4.71 4.80 -7.17
C LYS A 75 -6.01 4.23 -6.59
N LEU A 76 -5.97 3.07 -5.92
CA LEU A 76 -7.14 2.47 -5.29
C LEU A 76 -7.68 3.32 -4.14
N LEU A 77 -6.78 3.79 -3.26
CA LEU A 77 -7.14 4.63 -2.11
C LEU A 77 -7.73 6.00 -2.49
N ARG A 78 -7.50 6.49 -3.71
CA ARG A 78 -8.12 7.74 -4.21
C ARG A 78 -9.53 7.55 -4.79
N ARG A 79 -9.94 6.31 -5.03
CA ARG A 79 -11.23 5.97 -5.67
C ARG A 79 -12.26 5.42 -4.68
N ALA A 80 -11.85 5.22 -3.42
CA ALA A 80 -12.69 4.76 -2.31
C ALA A 80 -13.01 5.95 -1.42
#